data_AF-M2XFS4-F1
#
_entry.id   AF-M2XFS4-F1
#
_cell.length_a   1.000
_cell.length_b   1.000
_cell.length_c   1.000
_cell.angle_alpha   90.00
_cell.angle_beta   90.00
_cell.angle_gamma   90.00
#
_symmetry.space_group_name_H-M   'P 1'
#
loop_
_entity.id
_entity.type
_entity.pdbx_description
1 polymer ?
#
loop_
_entity_poly.entity_id
_entity_poly.type
_entity_poly.pdbx_seq_one_letter_code
_entity_poly.pdbx_strand_id
1 'polypeptide(L)'
;MVDTKLQDGASAALWTCRFFLYIVILAFSATIVGLDGRKGDNIWNDALNYKGKIIDFCAYSASSVVEGGDHGACKYVMALASISLILVFFLWLFTFVDALYPVLTKFWFVELGVNVFQTLWWLIGAIVVTVKRPSSSVMDALSLTKDINTIEGLSWINFAFSLFLCGVSVVDGLLVGDRTSSSGKQQNTGSNNA
;
A
#
# COMPACT_ATOMS: atom_id res chain seq x y z
N MET A 1 -14.57 27.11 -14.09
CA MET A 1 -14.39 26.53 -12.73
C MET A 1 -13.45 25.31 -12.74
N VAL A 2 -12.61 25.16 -13.77
CA VAL A 2 -11.69 24.03 -13.99
C VAL A 2 -10.25 24.35 -13.52
N ASP A 3 -9.95 25.62 -13.20
CA ASP A 3 -8.58 26.12 -13.05
C ASP A 3 -7.98 26.10 -11.62
N THR A 4 -8.73 25.77 -10.58
CA THR A 4 -8.33 26.19 -9.21
C THR A 4 -7.34 25.29 -8.47
N LYS A 5 -7.02 24.08 -8.95
CA LYS A 5 -6.10 23.16 -8.24
C LYS A 5 -4.67 23.10 -8.81
N LEU A 6 -4.52 23.29 -10.11
CA LEU A 6 -3.23 23.26 -10.80
C LEU A 6 -2.55 24.64 -10.87
N GLN A 7 -3.26 25.72 -10.50
CA GLN A 7 -2.69 27.07 -10.44
C GLN A 7 -1.87 27.33 -9.16
N ASP A 8 -2.14 26.60 -8.07
CA ASP A 8 -1.34 26.64 -6.85
C ASP A 8 -0.29 25.52 -6.88
N GLY A 9 0.98 25.89 -7.01
CA GLY A 9 2.09 24.93 -7.13
C GLY A 9 2.17 23.93 -5.98
N ALA A 10 1.76 24.32 -4.77
CA ALA A 10 1.75 23.41 -3.61
C ALA A 10 0.69 22.31 -3.75
N SER A 11 -0.53 22.65 -4.18
CA SER A 11 -1.60 21.67 -4.40
C SER A 11 -1.31 20.74 -5.56
N ALA A 12 -0.76 21.26 -6.66
CA ALA A 12 -0.33 20.45 -7.80
C ALA A 12 0.76 19.43 -7.41
N ALA A 13 1.73 19.85 -6.61
CA ALA A 13 2.80 18.99 -6.11
C ALA A 13 2.26 17.88 -5.20
N LEU A 14 1.37 18.21 -4.25
CA LEU A 14 0.76 17.23 -3.34
C LEU A 14 -0.12 16.21 -4.09
N TRP A 15 -0.91 16.67 -5.06
CA TRP A 15 -1.71 15.78 -5.92
C TRP A 15 -0.81 14.82 -6.72
N THR A 16 0.25 15.34 -7.36
CA THR A 16 1.18 14.52 -8.14
C THR A 16 1.91 13.50 -7.26
N CYS A 17 2.34 13.91 -6.07
CA CYS A 17 2.98 13.04 -5.10
C CYS A 17 2.04 11.90 -4.67
N ARG A 18 0.78 12.21 -4.32
CA ARG A 18 -0.24 11.17 -4.01
C ARG A 18 -0.42 10.20 -5.16
N PHE A 19 -0.64 10.73 -6.36
CA PHE A 19 -0.89 9.91 -7.54
C PHE A 19 0.27 8.94 -7.82
N PHE A 20 1.51 9.44 -7.75
CA PHE A 20 2.71 8.63 -7.89
C PHE A 20 2.80 7.55 -6.80
N LEU A 21 2.63 7.92 -5.53
CA LEU A 21 2.73 6.98 -4.41
C LEU A 21 1.65 5.88 -4.49
N TYR A 22 0.41 6.22 -4.85
CA TYR A 22 -0.64 5.23 -5.06
C TYR A 22 -0.31 4.25 -6.20
N ILE A 23 0.26 4.73 -7.31
CA ILE A 23 0.69 3.87 -8.42
C ILE A 23 1.80 2.90 -7.97
N VAL A 24 2.81 3.40 -7.26
CA VAL A 24 3.94 2.57 -6.86
C VAL A 24 3.50 1.50 -5.85
N ILE A 25 2.68 1.87 -4.87
CA ILE A 25 2.12 0.89 -3.91
C ILE A 25 1.27 -0.15 -4.65
N LEU A 26 0.44 0.24 -5.62
CA LEU A 26 -0.32 -0.71 -6.43
C LEU A 26 0.59 -1.70 -7.17
N ALA A 27 1.64 -1.21 -7.82
CA ALA A 27 2.57 -2.04 -8.56
C ALA A 27 3.29 -3.04 -7.64
N PHE A 28 3.72 -2.60 -6.46
CA PHE A 28 4.41 -3.47 -5.49
C PHE A 28 3.46 -4.47 -4.83
N SER A 29 2.23 -4.08 -4.49
CA SER A 29 1.20 -4.99 -4.01
C SER A 29 0.87 -6.07 -5.05
N ALA A 30 0.71 -5.69 -6.32
CA ALA A 30 0.47 -6.64 -7.40
C ALA A 30 1.67 -7.59 -7.60
N THR A 31 2.89 -7.08 -7.45
CA THR A 31 4.11 -7.90 -7.53
C THR A 31 4.15 -8.94 -6.41
N ILE A 32 3.84 -8.56 -5.16
CA ILE A 32 3.81 -9.51 -4.03
C ILE A 32 2.75 -10.60 -4.27
N VAL A 33 1.53 -10.23 -4.68
CA VAL A 33 0.47 -11.20 -5.03
C VAL A 33 0.94 -12.11 -6.17
N GLY A 34 1.61 -11.56 -7.17
CA GLY A 34 2.12 -12.31 -8.32
C GLY A 34 3.19 -13.34 -7.95
N LEU A 35 4.12 -12.97 -7.06
CA LEU A 35 5.17 -13.87 -6.56
C LEU A 35 4.60 -14.97 -5.66
N ASP A 36 3.71 -14.62 -4.72
CA ASP A 36 3.11 -15.61 -3.81
C ASP A 36 2.13 -16.55 -4.51
N GLY A 37 1.37 -16.05 -5.50
CA GLY A 37 0.32 -16.81 -6.16
C GLY A 37 0.81 -17.73 -7.29
N ARG A 38 2.06 -17.59 -7.73
CA ARG A 38 2.60 -18.36 -8.85
C ARG A 38 3.15 -19.70 -8.36
N LYS A 39 2.46 -20.78 -8.71
CA LYS A 39 2.87 -22.17 -8.37
C LYS A 39 4.30 -22.55 -8.78
N GLY A 40 4.84 -21.89 -9.82
CA GLY A 40 6.22 -22.09 -10.29
C GLY A 40 7.30 -21.52 -9.37
N ASP A 41 6.92 -20.58 -8.50
CA ASP A 41 7.84 -19.88 -7.61
C ASP A 41 7.94 -20.60 -6.25
N ASN A 42 7.35 -21.79 -6.08
CA ASN A 42 7.39 -22.67 -4.90
C ASN A 42 7.17 -22.01 -3.50
N ILE A 43 6.68 -20.78 -3.42
CA ILE A 43 6.33 -20.11 -2.16
C ILE A 43 5.03 -20.71 -1.59
N TRP A 44 4.01 -20.82 -2.44
CA TRP A 44 2.79 -21.56 -2.18
C TRP A 44 2.59 -22.59 -3.31
N ASN A 45 2.65 -23.88 -2.98
CA ASN A 45 2.40 -24.94 -3.96
C ASN A 45 1.69 -26.13 -3.33
N ASP A 46 0.42 -26.32 -3.68
CA ASP A 46 -0.42 -27.44 -3.20
C ASP A 46 0.02 -28.81 -3.74
N ALA A 47 0.95 -28.84 -4.71
CA ALA A 47 1.38 -30.06 -5.39
C ALA A 47 2.88 -30.03 -5.70
N LEU A 48 3.71 -29.64 -4.74
CA LEU A 48 5.17 -29.66 -4.89
C LEU A 48 5.66 -31.10 -4.95
N ASN A 49 6.33 -31.50 -6.04
CA ASN A 49 6.97 -32.81 -6.14
C ASN A 49 8.41 -32.71 -5.63
N TYR A 50 8.65 -33.25 -4.43
CA TYR A 50 9.99 -33.29 -3.83
C TYR A 50 10.38 -34.72 -3.49
N LYS A 51 11.49 -35.20 -4.07
CA LYS A 51 12.00 -36.57 -3.90
C LYS A 51 10.94 -37.65 -4.17
N GLY A 52 10.09 -37.44 -5.18
CA GLY A 52 9.07 -38.41 -5.60
C GLY A 52 7.80 -38.42 -4.74
N LYS A 53 7.63 -37.47 -3.82
CA LYS A 53 6.39 -37.27 -3.04
C LYS A 53 5.76 -35.94 -3.42
N ILE A 54 4.43 -35.92 -3.53
CA ILE A 54 3.63 -34.71 -3.70
C ILE A 54 3.24 -34.21 -2.31
N ILE A 55 3.57 -32.95 -2.01
CA ILE A 55 3.25 -32.29 -0.74
C ILE A 55 2.58 -30.94 -0.99
N ASP A 56 1.70 -30.55 -0.07
CA ASP A 56 1.18 -29.19 0.02
C ASP A 56 2.19 -28.34 0.82
N PHE A 57 2.75 -27.32 0.17
CA PHE A 57 3.91 -26.58 0.66
C PHE A 57 3.65 -25.08 0.73
N CYS A 58 3.95 -24.52 1.90
CA CYS A 58 4.11 -23.08 2.12
C CYS A 58 5.55 -22.82 2.57
N ALA A 59 6.21 -21.81 2.00
CA ALA A 59 7.60 -21.49 2.34
C ALA A 59 7.72 -20.78 3.70
N TYR A 60 6.76 -19.93 4.06
CA TYR A 60 6.85 -19.14 5.30
C TYR A 60 6.89 -20.04 6.54
N SER A 61 7.83 -19.79 7.44
CA SER A 61 8.17 -20.61 8.63
C SER A 61 8.69 -22.03 8.36
N ALA A 62 8.90 -22.42 7.10
CA ALA A 62 9.41 -23.75 6.80
C ALA A 62 10.87 -23.89 7.29
N SER A 63 11.12 -24.94 8.07
CA SER A 63 12.47 -25.36 8.49
C SER A 63 13.04 -26.43 7.54
N SER A 64 12.16 -27.19 6.89
CA SER A 64 12.48 -28.24 5.92
C SER A 64 11.46 -28.28 4.77
N VAL A 65 11.89 -28.75 3.59
CA VAL A 65 11.01 -28.90 2.42
C VAL A 65 9.95 -29.98 2.65
N VAL A 66 10.26 -31.00 3.45
CA VAL A 66 9.40 -32.18 3.64
C VAL A 66 8.20 -31.89 4.54
N GLU A 67 8.39 -31.07 5.57
CA GLU A 67 7.33 -30.72 6.53
C GLU A 67 6.50 -29.53 6.07
N GLY A 68 7.04 -28.68 5.21
CA GLY A 68 6.40 -27.43 4.82
C GLY A 68 6.41 -26.38 5.94
N GLY A 69 5.84 -25.23 5.64
CA GLY A 69 5.71 -24.10 6.55
C GLY A 69 4.26 -23.87 7.00
N ASP A 70 4.05 -22.68 7.56
CA ASP A 70 2.76 -22.23 8.11
C ASP A 70 1.88 -21.66 6.99
N HIS A 71 0.92 -22.46 6.50
CA HIS A 71 -0.05 -22.01 5.48
C HIS A 71 -0.82 -20.76 5.88
N GLY A 72 -1.05 -20.53 7.18
CA GLY A 72 -1.67 -19.30 7.68
C GLY A 72 -0.84 -18.06 7.35
N ALA A 73 0.49 -18.18 7.47
CA ALA A 73 1.42 -17.11 7.10
C ALA A 73 1.38 -16.82 5.61
N CYS A 74 1.46 -17.84 4.74
CA CYS A 74 1.33 -17.60 3.29
C CYS A 74 -0.02 -16.95 2.92
N LYS A 75 -1.14 -17.32 3.58
CA LYS A 75 -2.46 -16.73 3.28
C LYS A 75 -2.50 -15.28 3.70
N TYR A 76 -1.87 -15.01 4.84
CA TYR A 76 -1.78 -13.67 5.38
C TYR A 76 -0.97 -12.75 4.46
N VAL A 77 0.16 -13.18 3.89
CA VAL A 77 0.95 -12.35 2.96
C VAL A 77 0.17 -12.07 1.66
N MET A 78 -0.53 -13.08 1.12
CA MET A 78 -1.43 -12.85 -0.01
C MET A 78 -2.56 -11.88 0.32
N ALA A 79 -3.20 -12.02 1.50
CA ALA A 79 -4.28 -11.14 1.94
C ALA A 79 -3.78 -9.72 2.21
N LEU A 80 -2.59 -9.58 2.79
CA LEU A 80 -1.90 -8.32 3.06
C LEU A 80 -1.81 -7.49 1.79
N ALA A 81 -1.24 -8.08 0.73
CA ALA A 81 -1.05 -7.40 -0.55
C ALA A 81 -2.38 -7.19 -1.31
N SER A 82 -3.31 -8.15 -1.27
CA SER A 82 -4.60 -8.06 -1.97
C SER A 82 -5.52 -6.98 -1.40
N ILE A 83 -5.65 -6.91 -0.07
CA ILE A 83 -6.45 -5.87 0.60
C ILE A 83 -5.86 -4.49 0.28
N SER A 84 -4.54 -4.35 0.36
CA SER A 84 -3.85 -3.12 -0.01
C SER A 84 -4.15 -2.73 -1.46
N LEU A 85 -4.03 -3.67 -2.40
CA LEU A 85 -4.26 -3.43 -3.82
C LEU A 85 -5.67 -2.88 -4.06
N ILE A 86 -6.69 -3.46 -3.45
CA ILE A 86 -8.07 -3.02 -3.60
C ILE A 86 -8.26 -1.61 -3.03
N LEU A 87 -7.80 -1.37 -1.79
CA LEU A 87 -7.96 -0.08 -1.12
C LEU A 87 -7.23 1.04 -1.87
N VAL A 88 -5.98 0.82 -2.24
CA VAL A 88 -5.17 1.80 -2.97
C VAL A 88 -5.72 2.01 -4.39
N PHE A 89 -6.32 1.00 -5.03
CA PHE A 89 -6.95 1.16 -6.33
C PHE A 89 -8.12 2.14 -6.29
N PHE A 90 -8.97 2.04 -5.27
CA PHE A 90 -10.06 3.01 -5.07
C PHE A 90 -9.54 4.40 -4.75
N LEU A 91 -8.52 4.55 -3.91
CA LEU A 91 -7.90 5.85 -3.64
C LEU A 91 -7.25 6.46 -4.88
N TRP A 92 -6.62 5.63 -5.71
CA TRP A 92 -6.06 6.05 -7.00
C TRP A 92 -7.14 6.55 -7.96
N LEU A 93 -8.24 5.81 -8.10
CA LEU A 93 -9.40 6.23 -8.89
C LEU A 93 -9.99 7.55 -8.38
N PHE A 94 -10.16 7.68 -7.06
CA PHE A 94 -10.66 8.91 -6.48
C PHE A 94 -9.69 10.07 -6.70
N THR A 95 -8.38 9.84 -6.65
CA THR A 95 -7.35 10.87 -6.91
C THR A 95 -7.43 11.37 -8.35
N PHE A 96 -7.71 10.47 -9.30
CA PHE A 96 -7.97 10.82 -10.69
C PHE A 96 -9.23 11.69 -10.82
N VAL A 97 -10.34 11.30 -10.17
CA VAL A 97 -11.57 12.09 -10.14
C VAL A 97 -11.36 13.44 -9.46
N ASP A 98 -10.51 13.50 -8.43
CA ASP A 98 -10.18 14.71 -7.66
C ASP A 98 -9.57 15.83 -8.51
N ALA A 99 -8.92 15.47 -9.63
CA ALA A 99 -8.42 16.43 -10.61
C ALA A 99 -9.56 17.18 -11.35
N LEU A 100 -10.72 16.54 -11.53
CA LEU A 100 -11.88 17.11 -12.21
C LEU A 100 -12.90 17.70 -11.23
N TYR A 101 -13.12 17.02 -10.10
CA TYR A 101 -14.06 17.39 -9.06
C TYR A 101 -13.41 17.16 -7.69
N PRO A 102 -13.30 18.16 -6.80
CA PRO A 102 -12.52 18.09 -5.56
C PRO A 102 -13.19 17.24 -4.45
N VAL A 103 -13.54 16.00 -4.75
CA VAL A 103 -14.25 15.07 -3.87
C VAL A 103 -13.34 14.62 -2.73
N LEU A 104 -12.13 14.17 -3.03
CA LEU A 104 -11.19 13.64 -2.04
C LEU A 104 -10.74 14.73 -1.07
N THR A 105 -10.44 15.93 -1.60
CA THR A 105 -10.06 17.08 -0.77
C THR A 105 -11.20 17.54 0.15
N LYS A 106 -12.46 17.38 -0.26
CA LYS A 106 -13.60 17.65 0.62
C LYS A 106 -13.72 16.61 1.74
N PHE A 107 -13.40 15.35 1.45
CA PHE A 107 -13.45 14.22 2.38
C PHE A 107 -12.04 13.75 2.81
N TRP A 108 -11.12 14.70 3.02
CA TRP A 108 -9.71 14.41 3.28
C TRP A 108 -9.48 13.54 4.52
N PHE A 109 -10.38 13.62 5.51
CA PHE A 109 -10.32 12.78 6.72
C PHE A 109 -10.59 11.29 6.42
N VAL A 110 -11.39 10.98 5.39
CA VAL A 110 -11.63 9.60 4.93
C VAL A 110 -10.36 9.07 4.28
N GLU A 111 -9.74 9.86 3.41
CA GLU A 111 -8.44 9.52 2.81
C GLU A 111 -7.38 9.26 3.88
N LEU A 112 -7.27 10.17 4.86
CA LEU A 112 -6.35 10.03 5.98
C LEU A 112 -6.62 8.75 6.78
N GLY A 113 -7.88 8.44 7.09
CA GLY A 113 -8.24 7.23 7.80
C GLY A 113 -7.81 5.96 7.08
N VAL A 114 -8.02 5.90 5.76
CA VAL A 114 -7.57 4.76 4.94
C VAL A 114 -6.03 4.70 4.88
N ASN A 115 -5.34 5.83 4.74
CA ASN A 115 -3.87 5.86 4.70
C ASN A 115 -3.23 5.46 6.04
N VAL A 116 -3.83 5.85 7.18
CA VAL A 116 -3.40 5.42 8.52
C VAL A 116 -3.58 3.91 8.68
N PHE A 117 -4.77 3.39 8.30
CA PHE A 117 -5.00 1.95 8.29
C PHE A 117 -3.95 1.25 7.40
N GLN A 118 -3.69 1.76 6.21
CA GLN A 118 -2.75 1.19 5.26
C GLN A 118 -1.31 1.14 5.79
N THR A 119 -0.91 2.19 6.52
CA THR A 119 0.39 2.28 7.18
C THR A 119 0.55 1.22 8.25
N LEU A 120 -0.45 1.06 9.11
CA LEU A 120 -0.44 0.00 10.14
C LEU A 120 -0.50 -1.40 9.51
N TRP A 121 -1.31 -1.56 8.46
CA TRP A 121 -1.46 -2.81 7.73
C TRP A 121 -0.13 -3.27 7.14
N TRP A 122 0.59 -2.37 6.44
CA TRP A 122 1.92 -2.68 5.90
C TRP A 122 3.00 -2.84 6.97
N LEU A 123 2.93 -2.11 8.09
CA LEU A 123 3.87 -2.30 9.20
C LEU A 123 3.76 -3.71 9.78
N ILE A 124 2.54 -4.15 10.12
CA ILE A 124 2.29 -5.49 10.64
C ILE A 124 2.71 -6.53 9.59
N GLY A 125 2.32 -6.29 8.33
CA GLY A 125 2.72 -7.12 7.19
C GLY A 125 4.22 -7.34 7.07
N ALA A 126 4.99 -6.25 7.06
CA ALA A 126 6.44 -6.30 6.92
C ALA A 126 7.10 -7.03 8.10
N ILE A 127 6.62 -6.82 9.33
CA ILE A 127 7.09 -7.55 10.52
C ILE A 127 6.80 -9.04 10.35
N VAL A 128 5.57 -9.42 9.96
CA VAL A 128 5.20 -10.83 9.79
C VAL A 128 6.06 -11.50 8.72
N VAL A 129 6.25 -10.88 7.55
CA VAL A 129 7.10 -11.41 6.47
C VAL A 129 8.54 -11.62 6.96
N THR A 130 9.08 -10.68 7.74
CA THR A 130 10.44 -10.75 8.29
C THR A 130 10.58 -11.86 9.33
N VAL A 131 9.62 -11.96 10.26
CA VAL A 131 9.66 -12.94 11.37
C VAL A 131 9.37 -14.36 10.89
N LYS A 132 8.46 -14.51 9.93
CA LYS A 132 8.03 -15.80 9.38
C LYS A 132 8.89 -16.24 8.21
N ARG A 133 10.07 -15.65 8.04
CA ARG A 133 10.98 -15.97 6.95
C ARG A 133 11.40 -17.46 6.98
N PRO A 134 11.41 -18.16 5.84
CA PRO A 134 11.92 -19.53 5.74
C PRO A 134 13.38 -19.64 6.18
N SER A 135 13.79 -20.84 6.58
CA SER A 135 15.20 -21.14 6.82
C SER A 135 16.02 -21.03 5.53
N SER A 136 17.31 -20.66 5.66
CA SER A 136 18.21 -20.55 4.49
C SER A 136 18.32 -21.84 3.70
N SER A 137 18.28 -23.00 4.38
CA SER A 137 18.32 -24.31 3.73
C SER A 137 17.11 -24.55 2.82
N VAL A 138 15.91 -24.11 3.20
CA VAL A 138 14.70 -24.20 2.37
C VAL A 138 14.77 -23.21 1.22
N MET A 139 15.19 -21.98 1.50
CA MET A 139 15.35 -20.94 0.46
C MET A 139 16.32 -21.37 -0.63
N ASP A 140 17.44 -21.99 -0.27
CA ASP A 140 18.44 -22.46 -1.24
C ASP A 140 17.96 -23.72 -1.98
N ALA A 141 17.34 -24.68 -1.28
CA ALA A 141 16.86 -25.92 -1.89
C ALA A 141 15.77 -25.70 -2.94
N LEU A 142 14.93 -24.69 -2.74
CA LEU A 142 13.81 -24.35 -3.64
C LEU A 142 14.10 -23.11 -4.51
N SER A 143 15.31 -22.53 -4.42
CA SER A 143 15.72 -21.32 -5.14
C SER A 143 14.82 -20.10 -4.92
N LEU A 144 14.31 -19.94 -3.69
CA LEU A 144 13.34 -18.91 -3.29
C LEU A 144 13.97 -17.63 -2.72
N THR A 145 15.28 -17.63 -2.53
CA THR A 145 16.00 -16.54 -1.85
C THR A 145 15.68 -15.18 -2.44
N LYS A 146 15.62 -15.08 -3.78
CA LYS A 146 15.31 -13.83 -4.48
C LYS A 146 13.88 -13.37 -4.21
N ASP A 147 12.91 -14.27 -4.29
CA ASP A 147 11.49 -13.91 -4.22
C ASP A 147 11.10 -13.54 -2.79
N ILE A 148 11.55 -14.30 -1.79
CA ILE A 148 11.33 -13.99 -0.37
C ILE A 148 11.96 -12.65 0.01
N ASN A 149 13.21 -12.40 -0.39
CA ASN A 149 13.87 -11.10 -0.16
C ASN A 149 13.13 -9.96 -0.86
N THR A 150 12.59 -10.21 -2.06
CA THR A 150 11.82 -9.22 -2.81
C THR A 150 10.52 -8.89 -2.08
N ILE A 151 9.78 -9.91 -1.61
CA ILE A 151 8.54 -9.70 -0.85
C ILE A 151 8.82 -8.95 0.47
N GLU A 152 9.87 -9.33 1.19
CA GLU A 152 10.30 -8.64 2.41
C GLU A 152 10.63 -7.16 2.13
N GLY A 153 11.47 -6.91 1.12
CA GLY A 153 11.87 -5.55 0.73
C GLY A 153 10.69 -4.70 0.26
N LEU A 154 9.83 -5.23 -0.61
CA LEU A 154 8.65 -4.53 -1.10
C LEU A 154 7.65 -4.23 0.03
N SER A 155 7.51 -5.13 1.02
CA SER A 155 6.64 -4.88 2.18
C SER A 155 7.13 -3.70 3.01
N TRP A 156 8.44 -3.60 3.26
CA TRP A 156 9.03 -2.46 3.96
C TRP A 156 8.96 -1.16 3.17
N ILE A 157 9.16 -1.22 1.84
CA ILE A 157 9.03 -0.04 0.98
C ILE A 157 7.57 0.44 0.94
N ASN A 158 6.60 -0.46 0.84
CA ASN A 158 5.18 -0.11 0.89
C ASN A 158 4.78 0.51 2.23
N PHE A 159 5.33 0.02 3.35
CA PHE A 159 5.16 0.66 4.65
C PHE A 159 5.70 2.11 4.63
N ALA A 160 6.93 2.31 4.15
CA ALA A 160 7.53 3.64 4.09
C ALA A 160 6.70 4.60 3.20
N PHE A 161 6.25 4.15 2.04
CA PHE A 161 5.40 4.96 1.16
C PHE A 161 4.02 5.25 1.74
N SER A 162 3.44 4.31 2.49
CA SER A 162 2.18 4.54 3.21
C SER A 162 2.35 5.60 4.31
N LEU A 163 3.50 5.60 5.00
CA LEU A 163 3.84 6.65 5.96
C LEU A 163 3.97 8.03 5.29
N PHE A 164 4.62 8.10 4.13
CA PHE A 164 4.68 9.33 3.34
C PHE A 164 3.30 9.80 2.89
N LEU A 165 2.43 8.89 2.44
CA LEU A 165 1.04 9.20 2.08
C LEU A 165 0.25 9.80 3.26
N CYS A 166 0.40 9.26 4.46
CA CYS A 166 -0.20 9.86 5.66
C CYS A 166 0.24 11.32 5.84
N GLY A 167 1.55 11.58 5.71
CA GLY A 167 2.09 12.95 5.79
C GLY A 167 1.48 13.87 4.72
N VAL A 168 1.36 13.39 3.49
CA VAL A 168 0.76 14.16 2.38
C VAL A 168 -0.72 14.44 2.64
N SER A 169 -1.51 13.46 3.13
CA SER A 169 -2.92 13.66 3.47
C SER A 169 -3.11 14.65 4.61
N VAL A 170 -2.23 14.66 5.61
CA VAL A 170 -2.28 15.65 6.71
C VAL A 170 -1.99 17.06 6.18
N VAL A 171 -0.94 17.22 5.35
CA VAL A 171 -0.60 18.53 4.77
C VAL A 171 -1.71 19.05 3.87
N ASP A 172 -2.31 18.19 3.03
CA ASP A 172 -3.47 18.58 2.18
C ASP A 172 -4.66 19.03 3.05
N GLY A 173 -4.96 18.29 4.13
CA GLY A 173 -6.03 18.64 5.08
C GLY A 173 -5.82 19.99 5.77
N LEU A 174 -4.59 20.30 6.19
CA LEU A 174 -4.25 21.60 6.79
C LEU A 174 -4.44 22.76 5.79
N LEU A 175 -4.00 22.58 4.54
CA LEU A 175 -4.18 23.58 3.48
C LEU A 175 -5.66 23.83 3.14
N VAL A 176 -6.50 22.79 3.21
CA VAL A 176 -7.96 22.95 3.06
C VAL A 176 -8.52 23.79 4.21
N GLY A 177 -8.12 23.50 5.44
CA GLY A 177 -8.54 24.25 6.63
C GLY A 177 -8.24 25.74 6.53
N ASP A 178 -7.02 26.10 6.12
CA ASP A 178 -6.58 27.48 5.95
C ASP A 178 -7.38 28.23 4.88
N ARG A 179 -7.69 27.57 3.75
CA ARG A 179 -8.50 28.15 2.66
C ARG A 179 -9.92 28.49 3.13
N THR A 180 -10.57 27.58 3.86
CA THR A 180 -11.90 27.84 4.45
C THR A 180 -11.88 28.97 5.48
N SER A 181 -10.82 29.07 6.29
CA SER A 181 -10.69 30.13 7.31
C SER A 181 -10.45 31.51 6.69
N SER A 182 -9.71 31.58 5.57
CA SER A 182 -9.46 32.84 4.84
C SER A 182 -10.71 33.40 4.15
N SER A 183 -11.55 32.54 3.56
CA SER A 183 -12.81 32.97 2.92
C SER A 183 -13.82 33.53 3.93
N GLY A 184 -13.83 33.02 5.17
CA GLY A 184 -14.68 33.55 6.24
C GLY A 184 -14.28 34.95 6.73
N LYS A 185 -12.99 35.32 6.63
CA LYS A 185 -12.53 36.67 7.01
C LYS A 185 -12.81 37.74 5.96
N GLN A 186 -12.95 37.37 4.69
CA GLN A 186 -13.25 38.33 3.62
C GLN A 186 -14.73 38.74 3.53
N GLN A 187 -15.65 38.02 4.17
CA GLN A 187 -17.07 38.39 4.19
C GLN A 187 -17.47 39.37 5.31
N ASN A 188 -16.62 39.62 6.32
CA ASN A 188 -16.95 40.49 7.45
C ASN A 188 -16.42 41.92 7.38
N THR A 189 -15.83 42.35 6.26
CA THR A 189 -15.36 43.73 6.05
C THR A 189 -16.13 44.49 4.97
N GLY A 190 -17.26 43.95 4.48
CA GLY A 190 -18.00 44.49 3.34
C GLY A 190 -19.41 45.05 3.64
N SER A 191 -19.75 45.40 4.87
CA SER A 191 -21.04 46.07 5.16
C SER A 191 -20.95 46.91 6.43
N ASN A 192 -20.51 48.16 6.30
CA ASN A 192 -20.85 49.26 7.22
C ASN A 192 -20.49 50.60 6.59
N ASN A 193 -21.02 50.89 5.41
CA ASN A 193 -21.16 52.25 4.87
C ASN A 193 -22.27 52.26 3.82
N ALA A 194 -23.51 52.38 4.29
CA ALA A 194 -24.64 52.95 3.57
C ALA A 194 -25.70 53.36 4.61
#